data_AF-A0A356T4X8-F1
#
_entry.id   AF-A0A356T4X8-F1
#
_cell.length_a   1.000
_cell.length_b   1.000
_cell.length_c   1.000
_cell.angle_alpha   90.00
_cell.angle_beta   90.00
_cell.angle_gamma   90.00
#
_symmetry.space_group_name_H-M   'P 1'
#
loop_
_entity.id
_entity.type
_entity.pdbx_description
1 polymer ?
#
loop_
_entity_poly.entity_id
_entity_poly.type
_entity_poly.pdbx_seq_one_letter_code
_entity_poly.pdbx_strand_id
1 'polypeptide(L)'
;MRTPHLTLAFALGAALVSPSPAAACSCVELTPEGAFQGADAVFEGRVTEVREEADARVAVFSVVQQWKGVETETLELRTPLAGSMCGLGFEAETSWLVYAERGGGGLQAGLCSRTRRVEDADDDRVYLGAGEVPIEVGADDEVEPPQARPAAGQGGCASCSVAPVGGHPWALAGLLGLLLWRRR
;
A
#
# COMPACT_ATOMS: atom_id res chain seq x y z
N MET A 1 -36.92 45.97 -47.19
CA MET A 1 -35.67 46.22 -46.43
C MET A 1 -35.81 45.52 -45.08
N ARG A 2 -35.40 44.25 -45.00
CA ARG A 2 -35.53 43.38 -43.81
C ARG A 2 -34.22 43.44 -43.04
N THR A 3 -34.29 43.90 -41.80
CA THR A 3 -33.19 44.17 -40.88
C THR A 3 -32.38 42.90 -40.53
N PRO A 4 -31.15 42.72 -41.05
CA PRO A 4 -30.28 41.56 -40.76
C PRO A 4 -29.58 41.64 -39.38
N HIS A 5 -29.88 42.67 -38.58
CA HIS A 5 -29.18 42.96 -37.33
C HIS A 5 -29.74 42.21 -36.11
N LEU A 6 -30.99 41.72 -36.19
CA LEU A 6 -31.64 41.01 -35.09
C LEU A 6 -31.15 39.57 -34.94
N THR A 7 -30.69 38.94 -36.02
CA THR A 7 -30.09 37.60 -36.00
C THR A 7 -28.65 37.59 -35.49
N LEU A 8 -27.88 38.64 -35.78
CA LEU A 8 -26.47 38.73 -35.37
C LEU A 8 -26.31 38.95 -33.85
N ALA A 9 -27.23 39.68 -33.23
CA ALA A 9 -27.23 39.90 -31.78
C ALA A 9 -27.58 38.63 -30.98
N PHE A 10 -28.45 37.77 -31.51
CA PHE A 10 -28.85 36.54 -30.83
C PHE A 10 -27.74 35.47 -30.87
N ALA A 11 -26.95 35.43 -31.94
CA ALA A 11 -25.82 34.49 -32.07
C ALA A 11 -24.64 34.83 -31.13
N LEU A 12 -24.44 36.11 -30.77
CA LEU A 12 -23.33 36.52 -29.91
C LEU A 12 -23.60 36.31 -28.40
N GLY A 13 -24.86 36.17 -28.00
CA GLY A 13 -25.25 35.93 -26.60
C GLY A 13 -25.17 34.47 -26.15
N ALA A 14 -25.14 33.52 -27.08
CA ALA A 14 -25.17 32.08 -26.77
C ALA A 14 -23.79 31.49 -26.39
N ALA A 15 -22.70 32.22 -26.59
CA ALA A 15 -21.34 31.73 -26.38
C ALA A 15 -20.82 31.82 -24.92
N LEU A 16 -21.64 32.32 -23.99
CA LEU A 16 -21.26 32.49 -22.57
C LEU A 16 -21.97 31.53 -21.62
N VAL A 17 -22.76 30.57 -22.13
CA VAL A 17 -23.30 29.49 -21.29
C VAL A 17 -22.22 28.43 -21.12
N SER A 18 -21.42 28.59 -20.08
CA SER A 18 -20.61 27.50 -19.54
C SER A 18 -21.58 26.43 -19.02
N PRO A 19 -21.50 25.15 -19.44
CA PRO A 19 -22.26 24.10 -18.79
C PRO A 19 -21.76 24.00 -17.35
N SER A 20 -22.60 24.37 -16.38
CA SER A 20 -22.34 24.03 -14.98
C SER A 20 -22.27 22.50 -14.90
N PRO A 21 -21.25 21.91 -14.25
CA PRO A 21 -21.27 20.50 -13.97
C PRO A 21 -22.51 20.25 -13.13
N ALA A 22 -23.50 19.56 -13.70
CA ALA A 22 -24.65 19.09 -12.96
C ALA A 22 -24.12 18.02 -11.99
N ALA A 23 -23.77 18.43 -10.78
CA ALA A 23 -23.51 17.53 -9.68
C ALA A 23 -24.84 16.85 -9.34
N ALA A 24 -25.15 15.75 -10.03
CA ALA A 24 -26.39 15.02 -9.88
C ALA A 24 -26.50 14.34 -8.49
N CYS A 25 -25.38 14.14 -7.82
CA CYS A 25 -25.32 13.49 -6.53
C CYS A 25 -25.53 14.53 -5.42
N SER A 26 -26.77 14.65 -4.95
CA SER A 26 -27.15 15.53 -3.84
C SER A 26 -26.91 14.87 -2.47
N CYS A 27 -25.74 14.26 -2.28
CA CYS A 27 -25.41 13.55 -1.05
C CYS A 27 -25.41 14.51 0.14
N VAL A 28 -25.84 14.02 1.30
CA VAL A 28 -25.53 14.69 2.57
C VAL A 28 -24.08 14.41 2.90
N GLU A 29 -23.33 15.44 3.27
CA GLU A 29 -21.96 15.26 3.73
C GLU A 29 -21.96 14.54 5.09
N LEU A 30 -21.36 13.35 5.12
CA LEU A 30 -21.23 12.53 6.33
C LEU A 30 -19.99 12.97 7.11
N THR A 31 -20.00 12.90 8.45
CA THR A 31 -18.77 13.01 9.26
C THR A 31 -17.94 11.72 9.19
N PRO A 32 -16.64 11.72 9.55
CA PRO A 32 -15.85 10.49 9.64
C PRO A 32 -16.53 9.42 10.51
N GLU A 33 -17.03 9.84 11.68
CA GLU A 33 -17.75 8.98 12.60
C GLU A 33 -19.04 8.41 11.98
N GLY A 34 -19.86 9.26 11.36
CA GLY A 34 -21.11 8.84 10.73
C GLY A 34 -20.89 7.82 9.61
N ALA A 35 -19.89 8.06 8.76
CA ALA A 35 -19.52 7.11 7.70
C ALA A 35 -18.94 5.81 8.27
N PHE A 36 -18.09 5.89 9.31
CA PHE A 36 -17.50 4.72 9.96
C PHE A 36 -18.55 3.81 10.61
N GLN A 37 -19.58 4.41 11.22
CA GLN A 37 -20.69 3.65 11.80
C GLN A 37 -21.51 2.92 10.74
N GLY A 38 -21.78 3.57 9.60
CA GLY A 38 -22.56 2.99 8.50
C GLY A 38 -21.81 2.02 7.59
N ALA A 39 -20.47 2.06 7.56
CA ALA A 39 -19.67 1.19 6.72
C ALA A 39 -19.54 -0.23 7.29
N ASP A 40 -19.49 -1.24 6.42
CA ASP A 40 -19.13 -2.61 6.80
C ASP A 40 -17.62 -2.84 6.71
N ALA A 41 -16.94 -2.11 5.83
CA ALA A 41 -15.49 -2.15 5.66
C ALA A 41 -14.90 -0.74 5.55
N VAL A 42 -13.77 -0.50 6.22
CA VAL A 42 -13.03 0.76 6.16
C VAL A 42 -11.55 0.45 6.00
N PHE A 43 -10.96 0.89 4.89
CA PHE A 43 -9.58 0.58 4.56
C PHE A 43 -8.92 1.64 3.68
N GLU A 44 -7.60 1.69 3.75
CA GLU A 44 -6.73 2.44 2.85
C GLU A 44 -6.07 1.44 1.91
N GLY A 45 -6.17 1.68 0.62
CA GLY A 45 -5.61 0.78 -0.38
C GLY A 45 -5.24 1.50 -1.66
N ARG A 46 -4.34 0.88 -2.43
CA ARG A 46 -3.99 1.32 -3.78
C ARG A 46 -4.76 0.51 -4.79
N VAL A 47 -5.37 1.18 -5.76
CA VAL A 47 -6.02 0.52 -6.89
C VAL A 47 -4.96 -0.11 -7.79
N THR A 48 -5.03 -1.42 -8.02
CA THR A 48 -4.12 -2.16 -8.90
C THR A 48 -4.74 -2.43 -10.28
N GLU A 49 -6.07 -2.55 -10.34
CA GLU A 49 -6.80 -2.77 -11.58
C GLU A 49 -8.16 -2.06 -11.53
N VAL A 50 -8.62 -1.56 -12.69
CA VAL A 50 -9.98 -1.06 -12.88
C VAL A 50 -10.56 -1.70 -14.12
N ARG A 51 -11.76 -2.27 -13.98
CA ARG A 51 -12.51 -2.87 -15.09
C ARG A 51 -13.97 -2.43 -15.04
N GLU A 52 -14.58 -2.35 -16.23
CA GLU A 52 -16.01 -2.07 -16.35
C GLU A 52 -16.76 -3.37 -16.57
N GLU A 53 -17.84 -3.55 -15.82
CA GLU A 53 -18.85 -4.59 -16.01
C GLU A 53 -20.13 -3.95 -16.56
N ALA A 54 -21.16 -4.76 -16.84
CA ALA A 54 -22.39 -4.30 -17.49
C ALA A 54 -23.13 -3.22 -16.69
N ASP A 55 -23.08 -3.28 -15.35
CA ASP A 55 -23.85 -2.44 -14.43
C ASP A 55 -22.99 -1.68 -13.40
N ALA A 56 -21.68 -1.96 -13.36
CA ALA A 56 -20.78 -1.40 -12.36
C ALA A 56 -19.36 -1.24 -12.90
N ARG A 57 -18.59 -0.37 -12.27
CA ARG A 57 -17.13 -0.36 -12.35
C ARG A 57 -16.58 -1.12 -11.14
N VAL A 58 -15.57 -1.93 -11.36
CA VAL A 58 -14.92 -2.73 -10.32
C VAL A 58 -13.46 -2.31 -10.23
N ALA A 59 -13.02 -2.00 -9.02
CA ALA A 59 -11.64 -1.72 -8.70
C ALA A 59 -11.07 -2.84 -7.82
N VAL A 60 -9.90 -3.32 -8.18
CA VAL A 60 -9.11 -4.24 -7.36
C VAL A 60 -8.15 -3.40 -6.52
N PHE A 61 -8.14 -3.65 -5.21
CA PHE A 61 -7.30 -2.94 -4.26
C PHE A 61 -6.23 -3.86 -3.71
N SER A 62 -5.01 -3.36 -3.63
CA SER A 62 -4.00 -3.80 -2.67
C SER A 62 -4.19 -2.97 -1.39
N VAL A 63 -4.61 -3.61 -0.32
CA VAL A 63 -4.93 -2.99 0.97
C VAL A 63 -3.65 -2.75 1.74
N VAL A 64 -3.45 -1.51 2.18
CA VAL A 64 -2.28 -1.08 2.95
C VAL A 64 -2.56 -1.19 4.45
N GLN A 65 -3.75 -0.75 4.87
CA GLN A 65 -4.21 -0.82 6.25
C GLN A 65 -5.74 -0.76 6.31
N GLN A 66 -6.31 -1.27 7.39
CA GLN A 66 -7.74 -1.33 7.62
C GLN A 66 -8.10 -0.91 9.04
N TRP A 67 -9.35 -0.51 9.21
CA TRP A 67 -9.93 -0.14 10.51
C TRP A 67 -11.24 -0.90 10.79
N LYS A 68 -11.80 -1.56 9.79
CA LYS A 68 -13.05 -2.30 9.91
C LYS A 68 -13.18 -3.30 8.77
N GLY A 69 -13.54 -4.55 9.11
CA GLY A 69 -14.18 -5.50 8.20
C GLY A 69 -13.37 -5.99 7.01
N VAL A 70 -12.04 -5.76 6.99
CA VAL A 70 -11.13 -6.26 5.94
C VAL A 70 -10.11 -7.20 6.56
N GLU A 71 -10.00 -8.40 5.99
CA GLU A 71 -9.10 -9.46 6.48
C GLU A 71 -8.07 -9.90 5.42
N THR A 72 -8.20 -9.42 4.19
CA THR A 72 -7.37 -9.81 3.04
C THR A 72 -6.50 -8.65 2.57
N GLU A 73 -5.35 -8.97 1.98
CA GLU A 73 -4.43 -7.98 1.41
C GLU A 73 -4.92 -7.49 0.05
N THR A 74 -5.74 -8.30 -0.62
CA THR A 74 -6.37 -7.93 -1.90
C THR A 74 -7.89 -8.06 -1.80
N LEU A 75 -8.62 -7.10 -2.35
CA LEU A 75 -10.08 -7.17 -2.44
C LEU A 75 -10.64 -6.45 -3.67
N GLU A 76 -11.86 -6.80 -4.03
CA GLU A 76 -12.62 -6.11 -5.08
C GLU A 76 -13.67 -5.18 -4.46
N LEU A 77 -13.79 -3.99 -5.03
CA LEU A 77 -14.80 -3.02 -4.67
C LEU A 77 -15.61 -2.63 -5.90
N ARG A 78 -16.93 -2.73 -5.79
CA ARG A 78 -17.86 -2.32 -6.83
C ARG A 78 -18.31 -0.88 -6.60
N THR A 79 -18.48 -0.14 -7.68
CA THR A 79 -19.10 1.18 -7.67
C THR A 79 -20.04 1.29 -8.87
N PRO A 80 -21.14 2.08 -8.78
CA PRO A 80 -21.88 2.47 -9.97
C PRO A 80 -20.95 3.06 -11.04
N LEU A 81 -21.43 3.12 -12.28
CA LEU A 81 -20.71 3.83 -13.34
C LEU A 81 -20.53 5.32 -12.97
N ALA A 82 -19.44 5.94 -13.42
CA ALA A 82 -19.12 7.32 -13.06
C ALA A 82 -20.15 8.34 -13.61
N GLY A 83 -20.14 9.57 -13.08
CA GLY A 83 -21.01 10.66 -13.54
C GLY A 83 -22.36 10.66 -12.82
N SER A 84 -23.47 10.66 -13.58
CA SER A 84 -24.82 10.82 -13.03
C SER A 84 -25.32 9.64 -12.19
N MET A 85 -24.60 8.51 -12.20
CA MET A 85 -24.94 7.31 -11.41
C MET A 85 -24.23 7.29 -10.05
N CYS A 86 -23.54 8.37 -9.69
CA CYS A 86 -22.85 8.52 -8.40
C CYS A 86 -21.74 7.48 -8.14
N GLY A 87 -21.12 7.03 -9.21
CA GLY A 87 -19.95 6.17 -9.17
C GLY A 87 -18.64 6.91 -8.86
N LEU A 88 -17.73 6.21 -8.21
CA LEU A 88 -16.36 6.64 -7.94
C LEU A 88 -15.49 6.47 -9.20
N GLY A 89 -14.71 7.51 -9.50
CA GLY A 89 -13.76 7.52 -10.61
C GLY A 89 -12.43 6.86 -10.24
N PHE A 90 -12.44 5.55 -9.96
CA PHE A 90 -11.19 4.83 -9.67
C PHE A 90 -10.21 4.87 -10.84
N GLU A 91 -8.95 5.05 -10.51
CA GLU A 91 -7.79 5.09 -11.41
C GLU A 91 -6.70 4.19 -10.84
N ALA A 92 -6.05 3.40 -11.70
CA ALA A 92 -4.95 2.53 -11.29
C ALA A 92 -3.80 3.35 -10.66
N GLU A 93 -3.04 2.72 -9.78
CA GLU A 93 -1.93 3.31 -9.01
C GLU A 93 -2.32 4.47 -8.08
N THR A 94 -3.62 4.73 -7.90
CA THR A 94 -4.12 5.77 -7.00
C THR A 94 -4.49 5.16 -5.65
N SER A 95 -4.09 5.83 -4.57
CA SER A 95 -4.43 5.44 -3.19
C SER A 95 -5.74 6.10 -2.74
N TRP A 96 -6.63 5.28 -2.16
CA TRP A 96 -7.94 5.71 -1.67
C TRP A 96 -8.14 5.30 -0.21
N LEU A 97 -8.87 6.15 0.52
CA LEU A 97 -9.51 5.79 1.77
C LEU A 97 -10.97 5.46 1.48
N VAL A 98 -11.35 4.23 1.75
CA VAL A 98 -12.63 3.65 1.36
C VAL A 98 -13.49 3.39 2.57
N TYR A 99 -14.74 3.84 2.50
CA TYR A 99 -15.84 3.46 3.37
C TYR A 99 -16.83 2.67 2.52
N ALA A 100 -16.86 1.36 2.71
CA ALA A 100 -17.65 0.45 1.90
C ALA A 100 -18.74 -0.23 2.72
N GLU A 101 -19.89 -0.47 2.08
CA GLU A 101 -20.95 -1.32 2.59
C GLU A 101 -20.96 -2.65 1.84
N ARG A 102 -21.57 -3.68 2.42
CA ARG A 102 -21.74 -4.98 1.77
C ARG A 102 -23.08 -5.01 1.04
N GLY A 103 -23.04 -5.20 -0.28
CA GLY A 103 -24.22 -5.23 -1.14
C GLY A 103 -23.97 -5.99 -2.44
N GLY A 104 -25.03 -6.51 -3.06
CA GLY A 104 -24.93 -7.18 -4.37
C GLY A 104 -23.95 -8.38 -4.43
N GLY A 105 -23.64 -9.00 -3.29
CA GLY A 105 -22.69 -10.12 -3.20
C GLY A 105 -21.23 -9.72 -2.95
N GLY A 106 -20.91 -8.44 -2.72
CA GLY A 106 -19.55 -7.97 -2.47
C GLY A 106 -19.49 -6.65 -1.69
N LEU A 107 -18.30 -6.03 -1.66
CA LEU A 107 -18.15 -4.67 -1.14
C LEU A 107 -18.52 -3.66 -2.22
N GLN A 108 -19.23 -2.62 -1.83
CA GLN A 108 -19.61 -1.52 -2.71
C GLN A 108 -19.41 -0.15 -2.07
N ALA A 109 -19.11 0.84 -2.89
CA ALA A 109 -19.04 2.24 -2.47
C ALA A 109 -19.47 3.17 -3.62
N GLY A 110 -19.90 4.38 -3.26
CA GLY A 110 -20.26 5.42 -4.22
C GLY A 110 -19.88 6.81 -3.72
N LEU A 111 -20.18 7.86 -4.48
CA LEU A 111 -19.82 9.25 -4.13
C LEU A 111 -20.39 9.72 -2.78
N CYS A 112 -21.50 9.15 -2.32
CA CYS A 112 -22.10 9.50 -1.03
C CYS A 112 -21.48 8.76 0.17
N SER A 113 -20.58 7.80 -0.05
CA SER A 113 -20.06 6.92 1.00
C SER A 113 -18.98 7.57 1.88
N ARG A 114 -18.54 8.80 1.56
CA ARG A 114 -17.36 9.47 2.14
C ARG A 114 -16.00 8.97 1.58
N THR A 115 -16.00 7.91 0.77
CA THR A 115 -14.82 7.39 0.05
C THR A 115 -14.16 8.44 -0.84
N ARG A 116 -12.84 8.58 -0.74
CA ARG A 116 -12.04 9.58 -1.48
C ARG A 116 -10.58 9.19 -1.59
N ARG A 117 -9.80 9.94 -2.37
CA ARG A 117 -8.35 9.74 -2.48
C ARG A 117 -7.68 10.06 -1.14
N VAL A 118 -6.59 9.36 -0.83
CA VAL A 118 -5.86 9.55 0.44
C VAL A 118 -5.35 10.99 0.58
N GLU A 119 -5.01 11.65 -0.54
CA GLU A 119 -4.60 13.07 -0.58
C GLU A 119 -5.68 14.06 -0.12
N ASP A 120 -6.96 13.66 -0.15
CA ASP A 120 -8.10 14.48 0.25
C ASP A 120 -8.72 14.01 1.59
N ALA A 121 -8.06 13.09 2.29
CA ALA A 121 -8.62 12.36 3.43
C ALA A 121 -8.08 12.79 4.80
N ASP A 122 -7.53 14.00 4.93
CA ASP A 122 -6.88 14.47 6.17
C ASP A 122 -7.79 14.31 7.40
N ASP A 123 -9.03 14.80 7.34
CA ASP A 123 -10.00 14.71 8.45
C ASP A 123 -10.26 13.26 8.87
N ASP A 124 -10.33 12.35 7.90
CA ASP A 124 -10.59 10.95 8.17
C ASP A 124 -9.37 10.26 8.78
N ARG A 125 -8.17 10.57 8.28
CA ARG A 125 -6.93 10.01 8.82
C ARG A 125 -6.67 10.49 10.25
N VAL A 126 -7.04 11.74 10.56
CA VAL A 126 -7.03 12.26 11.92
C VAL A 126 -8.01 11.49 12.81
N TYR A 127 -9.23 11.25 12.34
CA TYR A 127 -10.26 10.52 13.10
C TYR A 127 -9.92 9.04 13.30
N LEU A 128 -9.49 8.36 12.24
CA LEU A 128 -9.24 6.92 12.21
C LEU A 128 -7.92 6.53 12.90
N GLY A 129 -6.91 7.41 12.85
CA GLY A 129 -5.58 7.12 13.39
C GLY A 129 -4.87 6.00 12.62
N ALA A 130 -3.98 5.29 13.33
CA ALA A 130 -3.25 4.16 12.75
C ALA A 130 -4.17 2.95 12.53
N GLY A 131 -4.17 2.40 11.32
CA GLY A 131 -4.89 1.16 11.01
C GLY A 131 -4.03 -0.08 11.23
N GLU A 132 -4.64 -1.24 11.01
CA GLU A 132 -3.99 -2.56 11.07
C GLU A 132 -3.69 -3.04 9.65
N VAL A 133 -2.56 -3.72 9.45
CA VAL A 133 -2.25 -4.35 8.16
C VAL A 133 -3.04 -5.67 8.07
N PRO A 134 -3.84 -5.91 7.02
CA PRO A 134 -4.47 -7.21 6.82
C PRO A 134 -3.39 -8.25 6.60
N ILE A 135 -3.43 -9.37 7.33
CA ILE A 135 -2.48 -10.47 7.17
C ILE A 135 -3.21 -11.65 6.56
N GLU A 136 -2.86 -12.03 5.35
CA GLU A 136 -3.25 -13.33 4.79
C GLU A 136 -2.34 -14.39 5.39
N VAL A 137 -2.78 -15.03 6.47
CA VAL A 137 -2.10 -16.22 7.01
C VAL A 137 -2.32 -17.35 6.01
N GLY A 138 -1.38 -17.52 5.08
CA GLY A 138 -1.38 -18.59 4.10
C GLY A 138 -1.49 -19.95 4.80
N ALA A 139 -2.40 -20.80 4.33
CA ALA A 139 -2.59 -22.17 4.81
C ALA A 139 -1.39 -23.09 4.51
N ASP A 140 -0.30 -22.54 3.96
CA ASP A 140 0.88 -23.25 3.48
C ASP A 140 2.06 -23.17 4.47
N ASP A 141 1.93 -22.39 5.55
CA ASP A 141 2.82 -22.45 6.71
C ASP A 141 2.47 -23.68 7.57
N GLU A 142 2.50 -24.86 6.96
CA GLU A 142 2.77 -26.07 7.73
C GLU A 142 4.17 -25.85 8.32
N VAL A 143 4.20 -25.46 9.59
CA VAL A 143 5.42 -25.34 10.38
C VAL A 143 6.11 -26.69 10.28
N GLU A 144 7.07 -26.80 9.36
CA GLU A 144 7.90 -27.99 9.25
C GLU A 144 8.45 -28.23 10.66
N PRO A 145 8.10 -29.38 11.29
CA PRO A 145 8.51 -29.63 12.67
C PRO A 145 10.01 -29.44 12.73
N PRO A 146 10.55 -28.75 13.75
CA PRO A 146 11.97 -28.44 13.82
C PRO A 146 12.73 -29.73 13.57
N GLN A 147 13.36 -29.83 12.39
CA GLN A 147 14.03 -31.05 12.00
C GLN A 147 15.00 -31.37 13.12
N ALA A 148 14.91 -32.61 13.64
CA ALA A 148 15.71 -33.03 14.78
C ALA A 148 17.16 -32.67 14.47
N ARG A 149 17.71 -31.73 15.27
CA ARG A 149 19.10 -31.30 15.12
C ARG A 149 19.93 -32.57 15.01
N PRO A 150 20.77 -32.74 13.97
CA PRO A 150 21.66 -33.88 13.92
C PRO A 150 22.40 -33.92 15.25
N ALA A 151 22.35 -35.07 15.92
CA ALA A 151 22.95 -35.26 17.23
C ALA A 151 24.33 -34.63 17.20
N ALA A 152 24.60 -33.75 18.16
CA ALA A 152 25.85 -33.04 18.31
C ALA A 152 27.02 -34.01 18.04
N GLY A 153 27.57 -33.94 16.83
CA GLY A 153 28.88 -34.50 16.56
C GLY A 153 29.81 -33.81 17.53
N GLN A 154 30.75 -34.55 18.10
CA GLN A 154 31.81 -34.04 18.96
C GLN A 154 32.69 -33.05 18.16
N GLY A 155 32.17 -31.85 17.93
CA GLY A 155 32.89 -30.70 17.41
C GLY A 155 33.64 -30.07 18.57
N GLY A 156 34.78 -30.68 18.92
CA GLY A 156 35.69 -30.14 19.89
C GLY A 156 36.14 -28.73 19.47
N CYS A 157 36.18 -27.81 20.43
CA CYS A 157 36.73 -26.48 20.25
C CYS A 157 38.23 -26.58 19.95
N ALA A 158 38.62 -26.76 18.68
CA ALA A 158 40.02 -26.85 18.27
C ALA A 158 40.77 -25.49 18.31
N SER A 159 40.15 -24.44 18.85
CA SER A 159 40.73 -23.09 18.86
C SER A 159 41.56 -22.75 20.12
N CYS A 160 41.74 -23.70 21.04
CA CYS A 160 42.54 -23.50 22.25
C CYS A 160 43.79 -24.38 22.27
N SER A 161 44.59 -24.37 21.20
CA SER A 161 46.01 -24.74 21.29
C SER A 161 46.81 -23.52 21.73
N VAL A 162 46.74 -23.23 23.05
CA VAL A 162 47.74 -22.40 23.73
C VAL A 162 49.07 -23.15 23.63
N ALA A 163 49.97 -22.68 22.78
CA ALA A 163 51.34 -23.18 22.72
C ALA A 163 52.05 -22.85 24.04
N PRO A 164 52.75 -23.78 24.70
CA PRO A 164 53.59 -23.45 25.84
C PRO A 164 54.75 -22.58 25.35
N VAL A 165 54.91 -21.42 25.97
CA VAL A 165 56.07 -20.53 25.79
C VAL A 165 57.31 -21.25 26.33
N GLY A 166 57.93 -22.06 25.48
CA GLY A 166 59.24 -22.64 25.71
C GLY A 166 60.30 -21.58 25.47
N GLY A 167 60.88 -21.05 26.55
CA GLY A 167 62.04 -20.18 26.50
C GLY A 167 63.24 -20.88 25.85
N HIS A 168 63.79 -20.27 24.81
CA HIS A 168 64.96 -20.77 24.07
C HIS A 168 66.17 -19.85 24.35
N PRO A 169 67.14 -20.26 25.19
CA PRO A 169 68.21 -19.41 25.71
C PRO A 169 69.45 -19.23 24.79
N TRP A 170 69.35 -19.40 23.47
CA TRP A 170 70.52 -19.50 22.57
C TRP A 170 70.67 -18.36 21.54
N ALA A 171 70.05 -17.20 21.77
CA ALA A 171 70.18 -16.02 20.91
C ALA A 171 71.55 -15.30 20.97
N LEU A 172 72.62 -15.93 21.48
CA LEU A 172 73.95 -15.30 21.64
C LEU A 172 75.08 -15.88 20.74
N ALA A 173 74.82 -16.82 19.84
CA ALA A 173 75.90 -17.43 19.03
C ALA A 173 76.01 -16.95 17.57
N GLY A 174 75.18 -16.00 17.12
CA GLY A 174 75.05 -15.65 15.69
C GLY A 174 75.86 -14.46 15.15
N LEU A 175 76.65 -13.76 15.98
CA LEU A 175 77.29 -12.48 15.58
C LEU A 175 78.80 -12.56 15.27
N LEU A 176 79.44 -13.73 15.39
CA LEU A 176 80.88 -13.91 15.09
C LEU A 176 81.18 -14.42 13.67
N GLY A 177 80.20 -14.89 12.91
CA GLY A 177 80.40 -15.46 11.56
C GLY A 177 80.47 -14.44 10.41
N LEU A 178 79.93 -13.23 10.59
CA LEU A 178 79.76 -12.26 9.51
C LEU A 178 80.99 -11.39 9.19
N LEU A 179 82.06 -11.46 10.00
CA LEU A 179 83.27 -10.64 9.80
C LEU A 179 84.43 -11.36 9.09
N LEU A 180 84.38 -12.68 8.92
CA LEU A 180 85.45 -13.44 8.26
C LEU A 180 85.17 -13.80 6.79
N TRP A 181 83.96 -13.59 6.28
CA TRP A 181 83.68 -13.73 4.84
C TRP A 181 84.12 -12.51 4.03
N ARG A 182 84.34 -11.35 4.66
CA ARG A 182 84.75 -10.11 3.97
C ARG A 182 86.25 -10.07 3.57
N ARG A 183 86.99 -11.18 3.65
CA ARG A 183 88.45 -11.19 3.37
C ARG A 183 88.99 -12.41 2.60
N ARG A 184 88.18 -13.14 1.84
CA ARG A 184 88.67 -14.00 0.75
C ARG A 184 87.76 -13.94 -0.46
#